data_AF-A0A916RZE9-F1
#
_entry.id   AF-A0A916RZE9-F1
#
_cell.length_a   1.000
_cell.length_b   1.000
_cell.length_c   1.000
_cell.angle_alpha   90.00
_cell.angle_beta   90.00
_cell.angle_gamma   90.00
#
_symmetry.space_group_name_H-M   'P 1'
#
loop_
_entity.id
_entity.type
_entity.pdbx_description
1 polymer ?
#
loop_
_entity_poly.entity_id
_entity_poly.type
_entity_poly.pdbx_seq_one_letter_code
_entity_poly.pdbx_strand_id
1 'polypeptide(L)' 'MTNQDIYIASDTYHTMLDKLEHIARTFDPAAPDDLRTQLVQAVGEDGGIWPEDCLNEGKDMTARLVA' A
#
# COMPACT_ATOMS: atom_id res chain seq x y z
N MET A 1 -12.61 -8.60 18.66
CA MET A 1 -11.85 -8.40 17.41
C MET A 1 -10.59 -9.21 17.52
N THR A 2 -10.50 -10.33 16.80
CA THR A 2 -9.29 -11.14 16.77
C THR A 2 -8.24 -10.41 15.95
N ASN A 3 -7.20 -9.90 16.61
CA ASN A 3 -6.02 -9.35 15.95
C ASN A 3 -5.26 -10.55 15.34
N GLN A 4 -5.55 -10.89 14.09
CA GLN A 4 -4.79 -11.92 13.38
C GLN A 4 -3.45 -11.32 12.97
N ASP A 5 -2.38 -11.86 13.51
CA ASP A 5 -1.03 -11.49 13.08
C ASP A 5 -0.78 -12.05 11.67
N ILE A 6 -0.31 -11.19 10.77
CA ILE A 6 0.04 -11.55 9.40
C ILE A 6 1.56 -11.68 9.33
N TYR A 7 2.04 -12.86 8.96
CA TYR A 7 3.46 -13.14 8.79
C TYR A 7 3.79 -13.22 7.30
N ILE A 8 4.77 -12.43 6.86
CA ILE A 8 5.30 -12.41 5.49
C ILE A 8 6.79 -12.78 5.50
N ALA A 9 7.37 -13.01 4.31
CA ALA A 9 8.79 -13.31 4.19
C ALA A 9 9.65 -12.18 4.76
N SER A 10 10.70 -12.52 5.53
CA SER A 10 11.55 -11.53 6.20
C SER A 10 12.20 -10.57 5.21
N ASP A 11 12.67 -11.04 4.05
CA ASP A 11 13.25 -10.19 3.02
C ASP A 11 12.27 -9.09 2.55
N THR A 12 11.02 -9.50 2.26
CA THR A 12 9.92 -8.60 1.91
C THR A 12 9.60 -7.62 3.03
N TYR A 13 9.53 -8.09 4.28
CA TYR A 13 9.26 -7.24 5.43
C TYR A 13 10.34 -6.17 5.62
N HIS A 14 11.62 -6.56 5.55
CA HIS A 14 12.73 -5.64 5.74
C HIS A 14 12.88 -4.65 4.57
N THR A 15 12.60 -5.07 3.34
CA THR A 15 12.61 -4.19 2.16
C THR A 15 11.50 -3.15 2.23
N MET A 16 10.29 -3.57 2.60
CA MET A 16 9.18 -2.67 2.87
C MET A 16 9.52 -1.67 3.98
N LEU A 17 10.15 -2.13 5.07
CA LEU A 17 10.56 -1.26 6.17
C LEU A 17 11.58 -0.21 5.73
N ASP A 18 12.60 -0.59 4.94
CA ASP A 18 13.62 0.34 4.44
C ASP A 18 13.00 1.45 3.56
N LYS A 19 12.02 1.10 2.71
CA LYS A 19 11.26 2.08 1.92
C LYS A 19 10.46 3.04 2.80
N LEU A 20 9.77 2.53 3.83
CA LEU A 20 9.02 3.36 4.76
C LEU A 20 9.93 4.33 5.52
N GLU A 21 11.10 3.87 5.95
CA GLU A 21 12.11 4.72 6.58
C GLU A 21 12.66 5.77 5.61
N HIS A 22 12.88 5.41 4.35
CA HIS A 22 13.32 6.35 3.32
C HIS A 22 12.30 7.48 3.13
N ILE A 23 11.01 7.12 2.96
CA ILE A 23 9.91 8.09 2.81
C ILE A 23 9.84 9.01 4.03
N ALA A 24 9.97 8.48 5.25
CA ALA A 24 9.94 9.29 6.46
C ALA A 24 11.12 10.27 6.55
N ARG A 25 12.29 9.92 6.00
CA ARG A 25 13.48 10.79 5.98
C ARG A 25 13.44 11.87 4.90
N THR A 26 12.80 11.58 3.76
CA THR A 26 12.69 12.50 2.63
C THR A 26 11.39 13.31 2.63
N PHE A 27 10.49 13.03 3.58
CA PHE A 27 9.21 13.71 3.71
C PHE A 27 9.37 15.22 3.86
N ASP A 28 8.72 15.95 2.95
CA ASP A 28 8.56 17.39 3.03
C ASP A 28 7.20 17.73 3.70
N PRO A 29 7.20 18.42 4.86
CA PRO A 29 5.99 18.69 5.61
C PRO A 29 5.02 19.67 4.91
N ALA A 30 5.43 20.33 3.83
CA ALA A 30 4.56 21.21 3.05
C ALA A 30 3.73 20.46 1.99
N ALA A 31 4.00 19.17 1.72
CA ALA A 31 3.27 18.34 0.75
C ALA A 31 2.76 17.01 1.36
N PRO A 32 1.80 17.04 2.29
CA PRO A 32 1.33 15.84 3.01
C PRO A 32 0.51 14.87 2.16
N ASP A 33 -0.15 15.32 1.08
CA ASP A 33 -0.93 14.46 0.19
C ASP A 33 -0.06 13.43 -0.55
N ASP A 34 1.18 13.81 -0.87
CA ASP A 34 2.13 12.94 -1.56
C ASP A 34 2.62 11.81 -0.63
N LEU A 35 2.77 12.10 0.67
CA LEU A 35 3.21 11.14 1.68
C LEU A 35 2.26 9.94 1.79
N ARG A 36 0.95 10.18 1.88
CA ARG A 36 -0.01 9.07 2.04
C ARG A 36 0.02 8.14 0.83
N THR A 37 0.12 8.69 -0.38
CA THR A 37 0.24 7.93 -1.62
C THR A 37 1.52 7.10 -1.65
N GLN A 38 2.67 7.70 -1.32
CA GLN A 38 3.96 7.00 -1.28
C GLN A 38 3.97 5.85 -0.26
N LEU A 39 3.35 6.04 0.91
CA LEU A 39 3.22 4.98 1.93
C LEU A 39 2.36 3.82 1.43
N VAL A 40 1.21 4.10 0.81
CA VAL A 40 0.33 3.05 0.25
C VAL A 40 1.04 2.28 -0.86
N GLN A 41 1.78 2.95 -1.73
CA GLN A 41 2.58 2.30 -2.77
C GLN A 41 3.67 1.41 -2.18
N ALA A 42 4.42 1.86 -1.17
CA ALA A 42 5.46 1.06 -0.54
C ALA A 42 4.89 -0.21 0.12
N VAL A 43 3.76 -0.10 0.82
CA VAL A 43 3.07 -1.23 1.47
C VAL A 43 2.48 -2.19 0.43
N GLY A 44 1.94 -1.66 -0.66
CA GLY A 44 1.30 -2.43 -1.72
C GLY A 44 2.27 -3.14 -2.64
N GLU A 45 3.22 -2.43 -3.23
CA GLU A 45 4.17 -2.99 -4.19
C GLU A 45 5.18 -3.92 -3.54
N ASP A 46 5.65 -3.56 -2.34
CA ASP A 46 6.70 -4.31 -1.64
C ASP A 46 6.10 -5.31 -0.66
N GLY A 47 5.14 -4.89 0.16
CA GLY A 47 4.49 -5.75 1.15
C GLY A 47 3.38 -6.66 0.58
N GLY A 48 2.92 -6.41 -0.65
CA GLY A 48 1.81 -7.15 -1.26
C GLY A 48 0.45 -6.88 -0.59
N ILE A 49 0.35 -5.81 0.21
CA ILE A 49 -0.82 -5.49 1.02
C ILE A 49 -1.46 -4.23 0.45
N TRP A 50 -2.63 -4.37 -0.16
CA TRP A 50 -3.39 -3.24 -0.70
C TRP A 50 -4.67 -3.01 0.11
N PRO A 51 -5.10 -1.75 0.29
CA PRO A 51 -6.41 -1.47 0.85
C PRO A 51 -7.52 -2.01 -0.06
N GLU A 52 -8.64 -2.41 0.53
CA GLU A 52 -9.80 -2.94 -0.20
C GLU A 52 -10.39 -1.94 -1.23
N ASP A 53 -10.18 -0.65 -1.01
CA ASP A 53 -10.62 0.41 -1.92
C ASP A 53 -9.93 0.31 -3.29
N CYS A 54 -8.63 0.00 -3.31
CA CYS A 54 -7.87 -0.24 -4.54
C CYS A 54 -8.36 -1.45 -5.33
N LEU A 55 -9.05 -2.41 -4.68
CA LEU A 55 -9.64 -3.55 -5.37
C LEU A 55 -10.91 -3.17 -6.17
N ASN A 56 -11.63 -2.11 -5.75
CA ASN A 56 -12.90 -1.73 -6.36
C ASN A 56 -12.75 -0.92 -7.66
N GLU A 57 -11.61 -0.24 -7.90
CA GLU A 57 -11.37 0.44 -9.19
C GLU A 57 -11.38 -0.52 -10.40
N GLY A 58 -11.14 -1.82 -10.18
CA GLY A 58 -11.24 -2.85 -11.22
C GLY A 58 -12.63 -3.44 -11.44
N LYS A 59 -13.58 -3.27 -10.50
CA LYS A 59 -14.92 -3.90 -10.58
C LYS A 59 -15.90 -3.16 -11.49
N ASP A 60 -15.71 -1.85 -11.70
CA ASP A 60 -16.50 -1.07 -12.66
C ASP A 60 -16.24 -1.48 -14.12
N MET A 61 -15.10 -2.12 -14.42
CA MET A 61 -14.78 -2.54 -15.80
C MET A 61 -15.45 -3.86 -16.19
N THR A 62 -15.80 -4.72 -15.22
CA THR A 62 -16.58 -5.95 -15.46
C THR A 62 -18.08 -5.72 -15.54
N ALA A 63 -18.61 -4.64 -14.97
CA ALA A 63 -20.05 -4.32 -15.03
C ALA A 63 -20.48 -3.76 -16.40
N ARG A 64 -19.54 -3.24 -17.21
CA ARG A 64 -19.82 -2.65 -18.53
C ARG A 64 -19.66 -3.60 -19.73
N LEU A 65 -19.27 -4.86 -19.52
CA LEU A 65 -19.15 -5.86 -20.59
C LEU A 65 -20.37 -6.80 -20.70
N VAL A 66 -21.46 -6.49 -20.00
CA VAL A 66 -22.76 -7.17 -20.11
C VAL A 66 -23.88 -6.13 -20.21
N ALA A 67 -23.90 -5.40 -21.32
CA ALA A 67 -25.04 -4.59 -21.77
C ALA A 67 -25.11 -4.59 -23.30
#